data_AF-A0A1Q9P0R8-F1
#
_entry.id   AF-A0A1Q9P0R8-F1
#
_cell.length_a   1.000
_cell.length_b   1.000
_cell.length_c   1.000
_cell.angle_alpha   90.00
_cell.angle_beta   90.00
_cell.angle_gamma   90.00
#
_symmetry.space_group_name_H-M   'P 1'
#
loop_
_entity.id
_entity.type
_entity.pdbx_description
1 polymer ?
#
loop_
_entity_poly.entity_id
_entity_poly.type
_entity_poly.pdbx_seq_one_letter_code
_entity_poly.pdbx_strand_id
1 'polypeptide(L)'
;MATVSVSKKSTTSPEESITYLREKKPRPYNPWWIVTSILVVTTISIALYVLPDWLFLAYWTRDLVVGILQFMGYPAHYTGAADGFATFPWSPQWGAFGEAFPNTPGVSIDGSEYPAYWIVKACTGFQAGAILIALIIVTPLKSKSLPADVDPALVSSYRRFQANHQTLYNMGKKFTVIGIFWFVLFVTNTIRIAFHLWLVSGFELFGFTFGPYPFAIAHDELAKPIGFFGTLLFAWVIEKSGVPIIDTFADWLDAFFYGVKGSLSWVKNILRI
;
A
#
# COMPACT_ATOMS: atom_id res chain seq x y z
N MET A 1 51.37 -3.09 24.35
CA MET A 1 50.47 -4.26 24.37
C MET A 1 49.07 -3.77 24.68
N ALA A 2 48.19 -3.73 23.67
CA ALA A 2 46.79 -3.31 23.85
C ALA A 2 45.92 -4.56 24.03
N THR A 3 45.25 -4.66 25.17
CA THR A 3 44.29 -5.73 25.49
C THR A 3 42.97 -5.45 24.78
N VAL A 4 42.68 -6.22 23.74
CA VAL A 4 41.38 -6.25 23.07
C VAL A 4 40.40 -7.01 23.96
N SER A 5 39.45 -6.30 24.58
CA SER A 5 38.34 -6.92 25.30
C SER A 5 37.29 -7.41 24.30
N VAL A 6 37.21 -8.73 24.15
CA VAL A 6 36.17 -9.37 23.34
C VAL A 6 34.84 -9.25 24.08
N SER A 7 33.96 -8.37 23.58
CA SER A 7 32.58 -8.23 24.03
C SER A 7 31.82 -9.54 23.76
N LYS A 8 31.52 -10.31 24.80
CA LYS A 8 30.63 -11.48 24.75
C LYS A 8 29.23 -11.02 24.29
N LYS A 9 28.89 -11.34 23.05
CA LYS A 9 27.54 -11.14 22.50
C LYS A 9 26.61 -12.11 23.25
N SER A 10 25.77 -11.56 24.14
CA SER A 10 24.72 -12.30 24.84
C SER A 10 23.79 -12.93 23.80
N THR A 11 23.84 -14.25 23.67
CA THR A 11 22.86 -15.06 22.98
C THR A 11 21.67 -15.21 23.90
N THR A 12 20.68 -14.32 23.79
CA THR A 12 19.38 -14.50 24.43
C THR A 12 18.76 -15.78 23.91
N SER A 13 18.29 -16.62 24.85
CA SER A 13 17.60 -17.88 24.54
C SER A 13 16.34 -17.60 23.70
N PRO A 14 15.99 -18.44 22.72
CA PRO A 14 14.73 -18.31 21.97
C PRO A 14 13.50 -18.19 22.88
N GLU A 15 13.52 -18.81 24.06
CA GLU A 15 12.41 -18.75 25.02
C GLU A 15 12.20 -17.35 25.62
N GLU A 16 13.27 -16.62 25.96
CA GLU A 16 13.16 -15.25 26.49
C GLU A 16 12.56 -14.29 25.45
N SER A 17 12.83 -14.52 24.15
CA SER A 17 12.26 -13.71 23.08
C SER A 17 10.75 -13.89 22.93
N ILE A 18 10.23 -15.08 23.24
CA ILE A 18 8.81 -15.41 23.19
C ILE A 18 8.10 -14.85 24.44
N THR A 19 8.74 -14.88 25.60
CA THR A 19 8.17 -14.28 26.84
C THR A 19 8.07 -12.75 26.73
N TYR A 20 9.06 -12.08 26.12
CA TYR A 20 9.04 -10.62 25.91
C TYR A 20 7.90 -10.15 24.99
N LEU A 21 7.44 -10.98 24.05
CA LEU A 21 6.28 -10.67 23.21
C LEU A 21 4.95 -10.80 23.96
N ARG A 22 4.93 -11.49 25.11
CA ARG A 22 3.70 -11.84 25.84
C ARG A 22 3.24 -10.78 26.85
N GLU A 23 4.07 -9.79 27.16
CA GLU A 23 3.84 -8.85 28.28
C GLU A 23 3.86 -7.36 27.90
N LYS A 24 3.66 -7.02 26.62
CA LYS A 24 3.31 -5.62 26.30
C LYS A 24 1.92 -5.34 26.85
N LYS A 25 1.85 -4.69 28.03
CA LYS A 25 0.63 -4.04 28.51
C LYS A 25 0.02 -3.26 27.33
N PRO A 26 -1.29 -3.41 27.07
CA PRO A 26 -1.95 -2.69 25.98
C PRO A 26 -1.63 -1.21 26.15
N ARG A 27 -1.12 -0.57 25.08
CA ARG A 27 -0.85 0.87 25.13
C ARG A 27 -2.17 1.54 25.51
N PRO A 28 -2.21 2.43 26.52
CA PRO A 28 -3.43 3.16 26.82
C PRO A 28 -3.81 3.97 25.57
N TYR A 29 -4.85 3.52 24.88
CA TYR A 29 -5.27 4.10 23.61
C TYR A 29 -6.12 5.34 23.89
N ASN A 30 -5.92 6.38 23.09
CA ASN A 30 -6.85 7.49 23.06
C ASN A 30 -7.98 7.14 22.07
N PRO A 31 -9.20 6.85 22.53
CA PRO A 31 -10.31 6.44 21.64
C PRO A 31 -10.62 7.50 20.59
N TRP A 32 -10.44 8.79 20.93
CA TRP A 32 -10.63 9.88 19.98
C TRP A 32 -9.62 9.85 18.84
N TRP A 33 -8.38 9.46 19.10
CA TRP A 33 -7.38 9.33 18.03
C TRP A 33 -7.75 8.18 17.07
N ILE A 34 -8.21 7.04 17.58
CA ILE A 34 -8.65 5.92 16.73
C ILE A 34 -9.80 6.38 15.83
N VAL A 35 -10.87 6.94 16.41
CA VAL A 35 -12.04 7.40 15.65
C VAL A 35 -11.64 8.45 14.60
N THR A 36 -10.86 9.46 14.99
CA THR A 36 -10.42 10.50 14.05
C THR A 36 -9.51 9.95 12.96
N SER A 37 -8.60 9.03 13.27
CA SER A 37 -7.72 8.41 12.28
C SER A 37 -8.50 7.57 11.26
N ILE A 38 -9.48 6.78 11.69
CA ILE A 38 -10.36 6.00 10.80
C ILE A 38 -11.18 6.93 9.92
N LEU A 39 -11.75 8.00 10.49
CA LEU A 39 -12.53 8.98 9.73
C LEU A 39 -11.67 9.67 8.67
N VAL A 40 -10.47 10.14 9.04
CA VAL A 40 -9.55 10.78 8.09
C VAL A 40 -9.16 9.83 6.96
N VAL A 41 -8.80 8.57 7.29
CA VAL A 41 -8.45 7.58 6.26
C VAL A 41 -9.63 7.26 5.35
N THR A 42 -10.83 7.11 5.92
CA THR A 42 -12.05 6.86 5.14
C THR A 42 -12.37 8.03 4.22
N THR A 43 -12.33 9.27 4.73
CA THR A 43 -12.59 10.47 3.93
C THR A 43 -11.58 10.64 2.81
N ILE A 44 -10.29 10.50 3.10
CA ILE A 44 -9.23 10.59 2.07
C ILE A 44 -9.41 9.49 1.03
N SER A 45 -9.71 8.26 1.46
CA SER A 45 -9.96 7.15 0.55
C SER A 45 -11.16 7.46 -0.35
N ILE A 46 -12.32 7.82 0.20
CA ILE A 46 -13.51 8.19 -0.58
C ILE A 46 -13.18 9.32 -1.57
N ALA A 47 -12.50 10.38 -1.13
CA ALA A 47 -12.11 11.47 -2.01
C ALA A 47 -11.23 10.99 -3.18
N LEU A 48 -10.26 10.10 -2.91
CA LEU A 48 -9.39 9.54 -3.94
C LEU A 48 -10.12 8.60 -4.91
N TYR A 49 -11.16 7.90 -4.46
CA TYR A 49 -12.01 7.04 -5.30
C TYR A 49 -13.03 7.84 -6.13
N VAL A 50 -13.62 8.88 -5.55
CA VAL A 50 -14.71 9.66 -6.18
C VAL A 50 -14.18 10.73 -7.13
N LEU A 51 -13.00 11.30 -6.86
CA LEU A 51 -12.42 12.32 -7.73
C LEU A 51 -11.98 11.68 -9.07
N PRO A 52 -12.59 12.08 -10.20
CA PRO A 52 -12.56 11.31 -11.44
C PRO A 52 -11.23 11.35 -12.21
N ASP A 53 -10.26 12.16 -11.78
CA ASP A 53 -9.25 12.72 -12.68
C ASP A 53 -7.84 12.11 -12.57
N TRP A 54 -7.74 10.86 -12.11
CA TRP A 54 -6.44 10.14 -12.06
C TRP A 54 -6.07 9.44 -13.36
N LEU A 55 -6.83 9.68 -14.44
CA LEU A 55 -6.60 9.10 -15.76
C LEU A 55 -5.18 9.38 -16.29
N PHE A 56 -4.60 10.55 -15.98
CA PHE A 56 -3.22 10.88 -16.38
C PHE A 56 -2.21 9.81 -15.92
N LEU A 57 -2.42 9.20 -14.76
CA LEU A 57 -1.53 8.19 -14.21
C LEU A 57 -1.65 6.87 -14.98
N ALA A 58 -2.86 6.52 -15.40
CA ALA A 58 -3.08 5.38 -16.27
C ALA A 58 -2.41 5.59 -17.64
N TYR A 59 -2.45 6.81 -18.19
CA TYR A 59 -1.73 7.14 -19.42
C TYR A 59 -0.21 6.99 -19.28
N TRP A 60 0.36 7.53 -18.21
CA TRP A 60 1.80 7.39 -17.93
C TRP A 60 2.20 5.93 -17.72
N THR A 61 1.37 5.16 -17.01
CA THR A 61 1.60 3.73 -16.81
C THR A 61 1.59 2.99 -18.15
N ARG A 62 0.60 3.25 -19.01
CA ARG A 62 0.52 2.69 -20.37
C ARG A 62 1.77 2.99 -21.16
N ASP A 63 2.21 4.25 -21.17
CA ASP A 63 3.34 4.69 -21.98
C ASP A 63 4.64 4.00 -21.58
N LEU A 64 4.86 3.87 -20.28
CA LEU A 64 6.02 3.13 -19.77
C LEU A 64 5.90 1.63 -20.03
N VAL A 65 4.72 1.02 -19.86
CA VAL A 65 4.51 -0.40 -20.14
C VAL A 65 4.82 -0.71 -21.61
N VAL A 66 4.30 0.09 -22.54
CA VAL A 66 4.60 -0.06 -23.98
C VAL A 66 6.10 0.07 -24.23
N GLY A 67 6.75 1.09 -23.65
CA GLY A 67 8.20 1.27 -23.80
C GLY A 67 9.01 0.09 -23.26
N ILE A 68 8.63 -0.48 -22.11
CA ILE A 68 9.28 -1.66 -21.54
C ILE A 68 9.09 -2.87 -22.44
N LEU A 69 7.87 -3.13 -22.93
CA LEU A 69 7.58 -4.27 -23.81
C LEU A 69 8.35 -4.16 -25.13
N GLN A 70 8.38 -2.97 -25.75
CA GLN A 70 9.17 -2.70 -26.96
C GLN A 70 10.66 -2.90 -26.71
N PHE A 71 11.17 -2.43 -25.57
CA PHE A 71 12.56 -2.68 -25.17
C PHE A 71 12.87 -4.17 -25.02
N MET A 72 11.90 -4.98 -24.56
CA MET A 72 12.00 -6.44 -24.48
C MET A 72 11.82 -7.15 -25.84
N GLY A 73 11.60 -6.41 -26.93
CA GLY A 73 11.44 -6.95 -28.29
C GLY A 73 10.02 -7.36 -28.64
N TYR A 74 9.02 -6.97 -27.85
CA TYR A 74 7.61 -7.24 -28.16
C TYR A 74 7.00 -6.09 -28.95
N PRO A 75 6.28 -6.36 -30.06
CA PRO A 75 5.63 -5.34 -30.88
C PRO A 75 4.37 -4.81 -30.19
N ALA A 76 4.56 -4.08 -29.08
CA ALA A 76 3.48 -3.47 -28.32
C ALA A 76 3.15 -2.08 -28.86
N HIS A 77 1.86 -1.74 -28.91
CA HIS A 77 1.38 -0.44 -29.36
C HIS A 77 0.22 0.08 -28.51
N TYR A 78 0.00 1.39 -28.60
CA TYR A 78 -1.08 2.07 -27.90
C TYR A 78 -2.42 1.74 -28.56
N THR A 79 -3.42 1.41 -27.76
CA THR A 79 -4.81 1.35 -28.23
C THR A 79 -5.55 2.58 -27.71
N GLY A 80 -6.19 3.31 -28.62
CA GLY A 80 -7.05 4.43 -28.27
C GLY A 80 -8.31 3.97 -27.54
N ALA A 81 -8.93 4.92 -26.83
CA ALA A 81 -10.27 4.83 -26.27
C ALA A 81 -11.32 4.27 -27.26
N ALA A 82 -11.21 4.69 -28.52
CA ALA A 82 -12.12 4.30 -29.60
C ALA A 82 -11.81 2.93 -30.21
N ASP A 83 -10.53 2.51 -30.23
CA ASP A 83 -10.09 1.26 -30.86
C ASP A 83 -10.18 0.06 -29.91
N GLY A 84 -10.07 0.30 -28.59
CA GLY A 84 -10.09 -0.74 -27.55
C GLY A 84 -11.47 -1.09 -26.99
N PHE A 85 -12.52 -0.31 -27.30
CA PHE A 85 -13.87 -0.53 -26.73
C PHE A 85 -14.57 -1.78 -27.27
N ALA A 86 -14.15 -2.29 -28.43
CA ALA A 86 -14.82 -3.36 -29.14
C ALA A 86 -14.36 -4.79 -28.76
N THR A 87 -13.23 -4.95 -28.05
CA THR A 87 -12.54 -6.25 -27.97
C THR A 87 -12.09 -6.70 -26.59
N PHE A 88 -12.02 -5.83 -25.58
CA PHE A 88 -11.81 -6.28 -24.19
C PHE A 88 -13.15 -6.70 -23.58
N PRO A 89 -13.25 -7.80 -22.80
CA PRO A 89 -14.49 -8.18 -22.15
C PRO A 89 -14.91 -7.10 -21.16
N TRP A 90 -15.82 -6.23 -21.57
CA TRP A 90 -16.44 -5.26 -20.69
C TRP A 90 -17.22 -6.03 -19.62
N SER A 91 -16.69 -6.10 -18.41
CA SER A 91 -17.50 -6.46 -17.26
C SER A 91 -18.36 -5.25 -16.88
N PRO A 92 -19.70 -5.36 -16.86
CA PRO A 92 -20.57 -4.30 -16.37
C PRO A 92 -20.20 -3.81 -14.96
N GLN A 93 -19.53 -4.68 -14.18
CA GLN A 93 -19.05 -4.38 -12.84
C GLN A 93 -17.95 -3.30 -12.87
N TRP A 94 -17.03 -3.33 -13.85
CA TRP A 94 -15.95 -2.34 -13.94
C TRP A 94 -16.44 -0.94 -14.31
N GLY A 95 -17.48 -0.87 -15.15
CA GLY A 95 -18.18 0.39 -15.41
C GLY A 95 -18.95 0.89 -14.19
N ALA A 96 -19.63 -0.01 -13.46
CA ALA A 96 -20.42 0.34 -12.28
C ALA A 96 -19.56 0.89 -11.12
N PHE A 97 -18.33 0.41 -10.97
CA PHE A 97 -17.37 0.90 -9.96
C PHE A 97 -16.44 2.01 -10.47
N GLY A 98 -16.58 2.46 -11.73
CA GLY A 98 -15.75 3.51 -12.29
C GLY A 98 -14.27 3.14 -12.40
N GLU A 99 -13.98 1.85 -12.57
CA GLU A 99 -12.63 1.29 -12.77
C GLU A 99 -12.16 1.48 -14.22
N ALA A 100 -13.11 1.41 -15.15
CA ALA A 100 -12.89 1.59 -16.57
C ALA A 100 -13.97 2.50 -17.17
N PHE A 101 -13.52 3.41 -18.03
CA PHE A 101 -14.32 4.32 -18.83
C PHE A 101 -13.93 4.22 -20.31
N PRO A 102 -14.74 4.75 -21.24
CA PRO A 102 -14.39 4.82 -22.66
C PRO A 102 -12.99 5.37 -22.95
N ASN A 103 -12.50 6.32 -22.15
CA ASN A 103 -11.18 6.92 -22.30
C ASN A 103 -10.05 6.20 -21.54
N THR A 104 -10.26 4.96 -21.07
CA THR A 104 -9.22 4.20 -20.36
C THR A 104 -8.11 3.82 -21.33
N PRO A 105 -6.84 4.13 -21.00
CA PRO A 105 -5.72 3.76 -21.86
C PRO A 105 -5.54 2.24 -21.89
N GLY A 106 -5.23 1.71 -23.08
CA GLY A 106 -4.90 0.30 -23.27
C GLY A 106 -3.57 0.07 -23.99
N VAL A 107 -3.09 -1.16 -23.88
CA VAL A 107 -1.87 -1.69 -24.52
C VAL A 107 -2.28 -2.88 -25.37
N SER A 108 -1.81 -2.94 -26.61
CA SER A 108 -1.95 -4.14 -27.45
C SER A 108 -0.58 -4.71 -27.78
N ILE A 109 -0.54 -6.00 -28.08
CA ILE A 109 0.66 -6.73 -28.48
C ILE A 109 0.32 -7.50 -29.75
N ASP A 110 1.06 -7.28 -30.84
CA ASP A 110 0.77 -7.94 -32.11
C ASP A 110 0.86 -9.47 -31.95
N GLY A 111 -0.16 -10.18 -32.44
CA GLY A 111 -0.24 -11.63 -32.38
C GLY A 111 -0.78 -12.21 -31.07
N SER A 112 -1.15 -11.38 -30.10
CA SER A 112 -1.83 -11.82 -28.89
C SER A 112 -3.34 -11.99 -29.10
N GLU A 113 -3.98 -12.92 -28.36
CA GLU A 113 -5.44 -13.14 -28.37
C GLU A 113 -6.21 -11.91 -27.85
N TYR A 114 -5.54 -11.03 -27.12
CA TYR A 114 -6.12 -9.82 -26.55
C TYR A 114 -5.62 -8.58 -27.30
N PRO A 115 -6.35 -8.10 -28.31
CA PRO A 115 -5.94 -6.97 -29.13
C PRO A 115 -5.99 -5.62 -28.40
N ALA A 116 -6.45 -5.56 -27.15
CA ALA A 116 -6.44 -4.36 -26.30
C ALA A 116 -6.53 -4.71 -24.81
N TYR A 117 -5.42 -4.69 -24.09
CA TYR A 117 -5.37 -4.81 -22.63
C TYR A 117 -5.57 -3.45 -21.95
N TRP A 118 -6.62 -3.31 -21.16
CA TRP A 118 -6.90 -2.04 -20.49
C TRP A 118 -6.06 -1.86 -19.22
N ILE A 119 -5.42 -0.71 -19.08
CA ILE A 119 -4.81 -0.31 -17.81
C ILE A 119 -5.87 0.40 -16.98
N VAL A 120 -6.69 -0.40 -16.31
CA VAL A 120 -7.75 0.09 -15.40
C VAL A 120 -7.14 0.70 -14.14
N LYS A 121 -7.94 1.52 -13.43
CA LYS A 121 -7.46 2.24 -12.22
C LYS A 121 -6.87 1.30 -11.18
N ALA A 122 -7.50 0.16 -10.90
CA ALA A 122 -6.99 -0.86 -10.00
C ALA A 122 -5.57 -1.35 -10.36
N CYS A 123 -5.21 -1.44 -11.64
CA CYS A 123 -3.90 -1.92 -12.09
C CYS A 123 -2.77 -0.92 -11.82
N THR A 124 -3.07 0.37 -11.71
CA THR A 124 -2.07 1.41 -11.36
C THR A 124 -1.63 1.32 -9.89
N GLY A 125 -2.35 0.55 -9.07
CA GLY A 125 -2.17 0.44 -7.62
C GLY A 125 -2.46 1.72 -6.85
N PHE A 126 -2.97 2.76 -7.52
CA PHE A 126 -3.25 4.06 -6.92
C PHE A 126 -4.30 3.97 -5.81
N GLN A 127 -5.30 3.12 -5.95
CA GLN A 127 -6.33 2.89 -4.94
C GLN A 127 -5.79 2.30 -3.64
N ALA A 128 -4.98 1.23 -3.72
CA ALA A 128 -4.33 0.66 -2.55
C ALA A 128 -3.29 1.62 -1.97
N GLY A 129 -2.57 2.34 -2.84
CA GLY A 129 -1.61 3.37 -2.46
C GLY A 129 -2.23 4.53 -1.71
N ALA A 130 -3.42 4.97 -2.14
CA ALA A 130 -4.20 6.03 -1.52
C ALA A 130 -4.51 5.73 -0.05
N ILE A 131 -4.97 4.51 0.23
CA ILE A 131 -5.25 4.06 1.60
C ILE A 131 -3.97 4.08 2.44
N LEU A 132 -2.86 3.59 1.89
CA LEU A 132 -1.56 3.58 2.59
C LEU A 132 -1.01 4.99 2.84
N ILE A 133 -1.18 5.92 1.90
CA ILE A 133 -0.82 7.33 2.07
C ILE A 133 -1.65 7.94 3.19
N ALA A 134 -2.96 7.71 3.19
CA ALA A 134 -3.83 8.18 4.26
C ALA A 134 -3.40 7.61 5.62
N LEU A 135 -3.01 6.33 5.66
CA LEU A 135 -2.48 5.68 6.85
C LEU A 135 -1.18 6.34 7.33
N ILE A 136 -0.21 6.59 6.43
CA ILE A 136 1.04 7.30 6.74
C ILE A 136 0.76 8.69 7.35
N ILE A 137 -0.25 9.40 6.82
CA ILE A 137 -0.65 10.72 7.32
C ILE A 137 -1.14 10.63 8.77
N VAL A 138 -1.98 9.64 9.12
CA VAL A 138 -2.54 9.52 10.48
C VAL A 138 -1.62 8.82 11.47
N THR A 139 -0.68 8.00 10.99
CA THR A 139 0.26 7.28 11.85
C THR A 139 1.21 8.24 12.58
N PRO A 140 1.28 8.22 13.92
CA PRO A 140 2.24 9.02 14.67
C PRO A 140 3.67 8.54 14.41
N LEU A 141 4.60 9.47 14.20
CA LEU A 141 6.02 9.12 14.09
C LEU A 141 6.58 8.72 15.45
N LYS A 142 7.55 7.81 15.46
CA LYS A 142 8.30 7.49 16.69
C LYS A 142 9.01 8.75 17.19
N SER A 143 8.55 9.32 18.30
CA SER A 143 9.22 10.46 18.92
C SER A 143 10.51 10.00 19.58
N LYS A 144 11.61 10.73 19.40
CA LYS A 144 12.77 10.58 20.29
C LYS A 144 12.38 11.13 21.66
N SER A 145 12.41 10.32 22.70
CA SER A 145 12.22 10.78 24.07
C SER A 145 13.30 11.81 24.41
N LEU A 146 12.90 12.90 25.06
CA LEU A 146 13.85 13.85 25.62
C LEU A 146 14.69 13.14 26.71
N PRO A 147 15.97 13.50 26.85
CA PRO A 147 16.79 13.10 28.00
C PRO A 147 16.08 13.44 29.32
N ALA A 148 16.21 12.57 30.32
CA ALA A 148 15.47 12.67 31.58
C ALA A 148 15.96 13.81 32.50
N ASP A 149 17.09 14.44 32.15
CA ASP A 149 17.84 15.41 32.94
C ASP A 149 17.54 16.89 32.59
N VAL A 150 16.54 17.16 31.74
CA VAL A 150 16.22 18.54 31.33
C VAL A 150 15.32 19.25 32.37
N ASP A 151 15.73 20.43 32.81
CA ASP A 151 15.05 21.27 33.81
C ASP A 151 13.57 21.56 33.45
N PRO A 152 12.60 21.18 34.31
CA PRO A 152 11.17 21.32 34.06
C PRO A 152 10.69 22.76 33.78
N ALA A 153 11.38 23.80 34.24
CA ALA A 153 11.02 25.19 33.96
C ALA A 153 11.37 25.59 32.51
N LEU A 154 12.58 25.24 32.07
CA LEU A 154 13.05 25.43 30.69
C LEU A 154 12.22 24.61 29.69
N VAL A 155 11.76 23.45 30.15
CA VAL A 155 10.97 22.49 29.38
C VAL A 155 9.64 23.04 28.91
N SER A 156 8.99 24.00 29.58
CA SER A 156 7.65 24.45 29.17
C SER A 156 7.65 25.35 27.92
N SER A 157 8.56 26.34 27.86
CA SER A 157 8.74 27.20 26.69
C SER A 157 9.47 26.47 25.56
N TYR A 158 10.47 25.65 25.91
CA TYR A 158 11.14 24.78 24.95
C TYR A 158 10.17 23.75 24.35
N ARG A 159 9.25 23.14 25.13
CA ARG A 159 8.24 22.21 24.62
C ARG A 159 7.33 22.84 23.59
N ARG A 160 6.87 24.09 23.77
CA ARG A 160 5.98 24.74 22.79
C ARG A 160 6.70 25.03 21.48
N PHE A 161 7.91 25.60 21.55
CA PHE A 161 8.73 25.86 20.37
C PHE A 161 9.13 24.57 19.64
N GLN A 162 9.58 23.57 20.41
CA GLN A 162 9.95 22.25 19.91
C GLN A 162 8.73 21.50 19.37
N ALA A 163 7.53 21.63 19.97
CA ALA A 163 6.32 21.00 19.46
C ALA A 163 5.96 21.51 18.07
N ASN A 164 6.04 22.83 17.83
CA ASN A 164 5.75 23.41 16.51
C ASN A 164 6.81 23.00 15.48
N HIS A 165 8.11 23.10 15.81
CA HIS A 165 9.19 22.68 14.93
C HIS A 165 9.17 21.17 14.64
N GLN A 166 8.92 20.36 15.66
CA GLN A 166 8.79 18.92 15.53
C GLN A 166 7.58 18.55 14.69
N THR A 167 6.47 19.28 14.79
CA THR A 167 5.28 19.07 13.94
C THR A 167 5.62 19.31 12.48
N LEU A 168 6.26 20.43 12.14
CA LEU A 168 6.68 20.72 10.77
C LEU A 168 7.70 19.70 10.25
N TYR A 169 8.70 19.34 11.07
CA TYR A 169 9.67 18.31 10.74
C TYR A 169 9.00 16.96 10.50
N ASN A 170 8.04 16.58 11.35
CA ASN A 170 7.28 15.35 11.22
C ASN A 170 6.44 15.35 9.94
N MET A 171 5.79 16.48 9.61
CA MET A 171 5.04 16.64 8.36
C MET A 171 5.97 16.51 7.15
N GLY A 172 7.10 17.23 7.12
CA GLY A 172 8.08 17.14 6.03
C GLY A 172 8.62 15.73 5.85
N LYS A 173 8.90 15.02 6.94
CA LYS A 173 9.30 13.62 6.90
C LYS A 173 8.19 12.73 6.33
N LYS A 174 6.94 12.90 6.75
CA LYS A 174 5.80 12.15 6.19
C LYS A 174 5.63 12.41 4.69
N PHE A 175 5.71 13.67 4.24
CA PHE A 175 5.64 14.01 2.81
C PHE A 175 6.77 13.36 2.01
N THR A 176 7.99 13.33 2.56
CA THR A 176 9.12 12.64 1.94
C THR A 176 8.85 11.15 1.78
N VAL A 177 8.35 10.49 2.85
CA VAL A 177 7.99 9.07 2.81
C VAL A 177 6.86 8.80 1.82
N ILE A 178 5.84 9.67 1.78
CA ILE A 178 4.74 9.59 0.81
C ILE A 178 5.27 9.70 -0.62
N GLY A 179 6.17 10.65 -0.90
CA GLY A 179 6.77 10.81 -2.22
C GLY A 179 7.58 9.59 -2.66
N ILE A 180 8.43 9.06 -1.78
CA ILE A 180 9.20 7.83 -2.03
C ILE A 180 8.25 6.65 -2.26
N PHE A 181 7.28 6.46 -1.37
CA PHE A 181 6.30 5.39 -1.46
C PHE A 181 5.54 5.44 -2.78
N TRP A 182 5.03 6.62 -3.15
CA TRP A 182 4.26 6.81 -4.37
C TRP A 182 5.10 6.53 -5.62
N PHE A 183 6.35 6.99 -5.65
CA PHE A 183 7.27 6.69 -6.74
C PHE A 183 7.54 5.18 -6.87
N VAL A 184 7.88 4.51 -5.76
CA VAL A 184 8.14 3.05 -5.78
C VAL A 184 6.88 2.28 -6.18
N LEU A 185 5.71 2.68 -5.69
CA LEU A 185 4.42 2.09 -6.05
C LEU A 185 4.14 2.23 -7.55
N PHE A 186 4.33 3.41 -8.11
CA PHE A 186 4.14 3.65 -9.54
C PHE A 186 5.10 2.79 -10.39
N VAL A 187 6.39 2.78 -10.07
CA VAL A 187 7.41 2.01 -10.81
C VAL A 187 7.14 0.51 -10.74
N THR A 188 6.89 -0.02 -9.54
CA THR A 188 6.65 -1.46 -9.34
C THR A 188 5.37 -1.94 -10.01
N ASN A 189 4.27 -1.17 -9.97
CA ASN A 189 3.06 -1.53 -10.69
C ASN A 189 3.25 -1.48 -12.21
N THR A 190 3.99 -0.51 -12.72
CA THR A 190 4.34 -0.43 -14.14
C THR A 190 5.12 -1.68 -14.58
N ILE A 191 6.15 -2.07 -13.82
CA ILE A 191 6.94 -3.28 -14.09
C ILE A 191 6.06 -4.54 -13.97
N ARG A 192 5.19 -4.61 -12.97
CA ARG A 192 4.25 -5.73 -12.79
C ARG A 192 3.35 -5.91 -14.00
N ILE A 193 2.74 -4.84 -14.51
CA ILE A 193 1.87 -4.90 -15.69
C ILE A 193 2.67 -5.35 -16.91
N ALA A 194 3.84 -4.75 -17.15
CA ALA A 194 4.71 -5.15 -18.26
C ALA A 194 5.10 -6.64 -18.16
N PHE A 195 5.43 -7.12 -16.96
CA PHE A 195 5.75 -8.52 -16.72
C PHE A 195 4.56 -9.45 -16.98
N HIS A 196 3.33 -9.08 -16.58
CA HIS A 196 2.15 -9.88 -16.88
C HIS A 196 1.91 -9.99 -18.38
N LEU A 197 1.97 -8.86 -19.08
CA LEU A 197 1.78 -8.81 -20.54
C LEU A 197 2.84 -9.63 -21.27
N TRP A 198 4.10 -9.51 -20.83
CA TRP A 198 5.20 -10.35 -21.29
C TRP A 198 4.94 -11.85 -21.09
N LEU A 199 4.47 -12.25 -19.90
CA LEU A 199 4.12 -13.64 -19.61
C LEU A 199 3.01 -14.17 -20.49
N VAL A 200 1.95 -13.37 -20.72
CA VAL A 200 0.83 -13.78 -21.58
C VAL A 200 1.32 -14.04 -23.00
N SER A 201 2.08 -13.12 -23.58
CA SER A 201 2.67 -13.31 -24.92
C SER A 201 3.62 -14.51 -24.96
N GLY A 202 4.36 -14.77 -23.88
CA GLY A 202 5.20 -15.97 -23.75
C GLY A 202 4.38 -17.26 -23.79
N PHE A 203 3.31 -17.35 -23.00
CA PHE A 203 2.44 -18.53 -22.98
C PHE A 203 1.77 -18.79 -24.33
N GLU A 204 1.33 -17.73 -25.01
CA GLU A 204 0.78 -17.82 -26.37
C GLU A 204 1.83 -18.35 -27.37
N LEU A 205 3.06 -17.84 -27.33
CA LEU A 205 4.14 -18.26 -28.24
C LEU A 205 4.51 -19.74 -28.08
N PHE A 206 4.50 -20.25 -26.84
CA PHE A 206 4.82 -21.66 -26.56
C PHE A 206 3.64 -22.61 -26.80
N GLY A 207 2.52 -22.13 -27.36
CA GLY A 207 1.35 -22.94 -27.64
C GLY A 207 0.64 -23.43 -26.38
N PHE A 208 0.87 -22.78 -25.23
CA PHE A 208 0.11 -23.02 -24.01
C PHE A 208 -1.26 -22.32 -24.11
N THR A 209 -2.07 -22.73 -25.08
CA THR A 209 -3.49 -22.37 -25.18
C THR A 209 -4.30 -23.28 -24.27
N PHE A 210 -4.02 -23.25 -22.96
CA PHE A 210 -4.99 -23.74 -22.00
C PHE A 210 -6.13 -22.73 -22.02
N GLY A 211 -7.21 -22.98 -22.79
CA GLY A 211 -8.47 -22.20 -22.80
C GLY A 211 -8.35 -20.67 -22.63
N PRO A 212 -9.29 -19.99 -21.94
CA PRO A 212 -9.19 -18.55 -21.66
C PRO A 212 -8.13 -18.20 -20.58
N TYR A 213 -7.14 -19.07 -20.33
CA TYR A 213 -6.34 -19.05 -19.11
C TYR A 213 -4.98 -18.32 -19.15
N PRO A 214 -4.32 -17.98 -20.28
CA PRO A 214 -3.00 -17.34 -20.22
C PRO A 214 -3.03 -16.02 -19.41
N PHE A 215 -4.04 -15.19 -19.66
CA PHE A 215 -4.25 -13.97 -18.90
C PHE A 215 -4.66 -14.25 -17.46
N ALA A 216 -5.61 -15.15 -17.20
CA ALA A 216 -6.05 -15.47 -15.84
C ALA A 216 -4.90 -16.04 -14.98
N ILE A 217 -4.02 -16.88 -15.55
CA ILE A 217 -2.85 -17.41 -14.84
C ILE A 217 -1.84 -16.30 -14.56
N ALA A 218 -1.53 -15.46 -15.54
CA ALA A 218 -0.59 -14.36 -15.35
C ALA A 218 -1.11 -13.28 -14.38
N HIS A 219 -2.37 -12.88 -14.54
CA HIS A 219 -3.02 -11.79 -13.80
C HIS A 219 -3.58 -12.23 -12.45
N ASP A 220 -4.22 -13.38 -12.34
CA ASP A 220 -4.91 -13.79 -11.11
C ASP A 220 -4.04 -14.73 -10.27
N GLU A 221 -3.33 -15.69 -10.85
CA GLU A 221 -2.57 -16.68 -10.06
C GLU A 221 -1.15 -16.22 -9.74
N LEU A 222 -0.38 -15.80 -10.74
CA LEU A 222 1.01 -15.38 -10.56
C LEU A 222 1.13 -13.98 -9.92
N ALA A 223 0.12 -13.12 -10.10
CA ALA A 223 0.15 -11.79 -9.51
C ALA A 223 -0.13 -11.79 -8.00
N LYS A 224 -0.84 -12.78 -7.45
CA LYS A 224 -1.10 -12.90 -6.00
C LYS A 224 0.21 -12.93 -5.19
N PRO A 225 1.16 -13.86 -5.43
CA PRO A 225 2.41 -13.89 -4.67
C PRO A 225 3.25 -12.64 -4.91
N ILE A 226 3.35 -12.14 -6.14
CA ILE A 226 4.10 -10.92 -6.46
C ILE A 226 3.51 -9.71 -5.71
N GLY A 227 2.19 -9.56 -5.73
CA GLY A 227 1.47 -8.50 -5.01
C GLY A 227 1.63 -8.62 -3.50
N PHE A 228 1.62 -9.84 -2.96
CA PHE A 228 1.89 -10.09 -1.55
C PHE A 228 3.30 -9.66 -1.14
N PHE A 229 4.34 -10.09 -1.86
CA PHE A 229 5.72 -9.69 -1.59
C PHE A 229 5.92 -8.18 -1.76
N GLY A 230 5.30 -7.58 -2.78
CA GLY A 230 5.29 -6.13 -2.97
C GLY A 230 4.70 -5.40 -1.76
N THR A 231 3.56 -5.86 -1.25
CA THR A 231 2.92 -5.30 -0.06
C THR A 231 3.82 -5.38 1.18
N LEU A 232 4.47 -6.53 1.40
CA LEU A 232 5.43 -6.69 2.50
C LEU A 232 6.64 -5.74 2.36
N LEU A 233 7.17 -5.59 1.14
CA LEU A 233 8.28 -4.68 0.86
C LEU A 233 7.87 -3.22 1.14
N PHE A 234 6.68 -2.80 0.72
CA PHE A 234 6.16 -1.47 1.00
C PHE A 234 6.02 -1.21 2.49
N ALA A 235 5.40 -2.14 3.21
CA ALA A 235 5.26 -2.02 4.66
C ALA A 235 6.63 -1.90 5.33
N TRP A 236 7.61 -2.70 4.91
CA TRP A 236 8.97 -2.62 5.41
C TRP A 236 9.66 -1.29 5.12
N VAL A 237 9.54 -0.74 3.91
CA VAL A 237 10.13 0.58 3.55
C VAL A 237 9.52 1.71 4.39
N ILE A 238 8.20 1.70 4.58
CA ILE A 238 7.49 2.71 5.38
C ILE A 238 7.90 2.62 6.86
N GLU A 239 7.94 1.40 7.42
CA GLU A 239 8.38 1.13 8.79
C GLU A 239 9.83 1.57 9.02
N LYS A 240 10.74 1.27 8.09
CA LYS A 240 12.15 1.70 8.15
C LYS A 240 12.30 3.20 8.10
N SER A 241 11.38 3.90 7.45
CA SER A 241 11.32 5.36 7.45
C SER A 241 10.84 5.94 8.79
N GLY A 242 10.46 5.10 9.75
CA GLY A 242 10.04 5.49 11.10
C GLY A 242 8.56 5.86 11.20
N VAL A 243 7.75 5.40 10.24
CA VAL A 243 6.28 5.49 10.26
C VAL A 243 5.75 4.09 10.65
N PRO A 244 5.37 3.85 11.91
CA PRO A 244 4.92 2.54 12.37
C PRO A 244 3.48 2.22 11.97
N ILE A 245 3.26 1.97 10.68
CA ILE A 245 1.92 1.68 10.13
C ILE A 245 1.35 0.36 10.64
N ILE A 246 2.20 -0.63 10.93
CA ILE A 246 1.75 -1.95 11.44
C ILE A 246 1.18 -1.77 12.85
N ASP A 247 1.84 -0.97 13.69
CA ASP A 247 1.33 -0.63 15.02
C ASP A 247 -0.01 0.09 14.91
N THR A 248 -0.14 1.05 13.99
CA THR A 248 -1.40 1.79 13.77
C THR A 248 -2.54 0.86 13.37
N PHE A 249 -2.27 -0.08 12.47
CA PHE A 249 -3.25 -1.06 12.02
C PHE A 249 -3.62 -2.06 13.13
N ALA A 250 -2.65 -2.51 13.93
CA ALA A 250 -2.90 -3.34 15.09
C ALA A 250 -3.78 -2.62 16.12
N ASP A 251 -3.52 -1.33 16.38
CA ASP A 251 -4.34 -0.52 17.28
C ASP A 251 -5.79 -0.40 16.79
N TRP A 252 -6.01 -0.29 15.47
CA TRP A 252 -7.36 -0.30 14.88
C TRP A 252 -8.06 -1.64 15.03
N LEU A 253 -7.36 -2.75 14.78
CA LEU A 253 -7.90 -4.10 14.94
C LEU A 253 -8.29 -4.37 16.39
N ASP A 254 -7.41 -4.03 17.33
CA ASP A 254 -7.69 -4.16 18.75
C ASP A 254 -8.94 -3.36 19.11
N ALA A 255 -9.02 -2.09 18.71
CA ALA A 255 -10.19 -1.25 18.96
C ALA A 255 -11.48 -1.84 18.37
N PHE A 256 -11.42 -2.39 17.15
CA PHE A 256 -12.55 -3.06 16.53
C PHE A 256 -12.99 -4.29 17.33
N PHE A 257 -12.07 -5.18 17.70
CA PHE A 257 -12.41 -6.39 18.47
C PHE A 257 -12.88 -6.08 19.89
N TYR A 258 -12.31 -5.07 20.55
CA TYR A 258 -12.81 -4.59 21.84
C TYR A 258 -14.22 -4.01 21.72
N GLY A 259 -14.48 -3.22 20.68
CA GLY A 259 -15.81 -2.70 20.37
C GLY A 259 -16.84 -3.81 20.16
N VAL A 260 -16.50 -4.81 19.35
CA VAL A 260 -17.36 -5.98 19.07
C VAL A 260 -17.63 -6.81 20.32
N LYS A 261 -16.62 -7.04 21.17
CA LYS A 261 -16.81 -7.73 22.47
C LYS A 261 -17.73 -6.93 23.40
N GLY A 262 -17.54 -5.61 23.46
CA GLY A 262 -18.38 -4.70 24.22
C GLY A 262 -19.84 -4.75 23.76
N SER A 263 -20.09 -4.63 22.45
CA SER A 263 -21.44 -4.71 21.88
C SER A 263 -22.08 -6.08 22.08
N LEU A 264 -21.32 -7.17 21.92
CA LEU A 264 -21.80 -8.53 22.21
C LEU A 264 -22.17 -8.71 23.69
N SER A 265 -21.37 -8.16 24.62
CA SER A 265 -21.67 -8.22 26.05
C SER A 265 -22.92 -7.41 26.40
N TRP A 266 -23.12 -6.26 25.77
CA TRP A 266 -24.30 -5.43 25.93
C TRP A 266 -25.56 -6.12 25.38
N VAL A 267 -25.48 -6.72 24.19
CA VAL A 267 -26.57 -7.50 23.60
C VAL A 267 -26.94 -8.70 24.46
N LYS A 268 -25.96 -9.45 25.01
CA LYS A 268 -26.22 -10.54 25.96
C LYS A 268 -26.94 -10.05 27.21
N ASN A 269 -26.51 -8.93 27.78
CA ASN A 269 -27.16 -8.33 28.96
C ASN A 269 -28.61 -7.88 28.69
N ILE A 270 -28.91 -7.40 27.47
CA ILE A 270 -30.28 -7.02 27.07
C ILE A 270 -31.16 -8.24 26.83
N LEU A 271 -30.62 -9.27 26.17
CA LEU A 271 -31.38 -10.47 25.82
C LEU A 271 -31.62 -11.40 27.02
N ARG A 272 -30.95 -11.18 28.16
CA ARG A 272 -31.02 -12.05 29.36
C ARG A 272 -31.03 -13.53 28.99
N ILE A 273 -30.02 -13.92 28.22
CA ILE A 273 -29.43 -15.26 28.20
C ILE A 273 -28.11 -15.14 28.95
#